data_AF-A0A3C0VS16-F1
#
_entry.id   AF-A0A3C0VS16-F1
#
_cell.length_a   1.000
_cell.length_b   1.000
_cell.length_c   1.000
_cell.angle_alpha   90.00
_cell.angle_beta   90.00
_cell.angle_gamma   90.00
#
_symmetry.space_group_name_H-M   'P 1'
#
loop_
_entity.id
_entity.type
_entity.pdbx_description
1 polymer ?
#
loop_
_entity_poly.entity_id
_entity_poly.type
_entity_poly.pdbx_seq_one_letter_code
_entity_poly.pdbx_strand_id
1 'polypeptide(L)'
;MSTTLQLFMICAEVLYFVLIFTFLKKKTLSLKYTFLWLFAGIVMLIFTIFPMLFVNLIKLCGVTSIMNGLFALCIFFIIIILMSLTSIVSKQTDRIRTLTQENAILEKRLRELEEKDE
;
A
#
# COMPACT_ATOMS: atom_id res chain seq x y z
N MET A 1 22.21 12.73 16.55
CA MET A 1 22.06 11.63 15.57
C MET A 1 23.44 11.29 15.03
N SER A 2 23.77 10.00 14.89
CA SER A 2 24.96 9.64 14.10
C SER A 2 24.67 9.97 12.64
N THR A 3 25.52 10.79 12.02
CA THR A 3 25.41 11.24 10.62
C THR A 3 25.25 10.08 9.65
N THR A 4 25.82 8.92 9.99
CA THR A 4 25.73 7.67 9.22
C THR A 4 24.29 7.15 9.10
N LEU A 5 23.52 7.22 10.19
CA LEU A 5 22.15 6.69 10.22
C LEU A 5 21.17 7.62 9.50
N GLN A 6 21.40 8.92 9.59
CA GLN A 6 20.61 9.91 8.86
C GLN A 6 20.85 9.80 7.34
N LEU A 7 22.10 9.62 6.92
CA LEU A 7 22.44 9.39 5.52
C LEU A 7 21.80 8.10 4.99
N PHE A 8 21.83 7.01 5.77
CA PHE A 8 21.18 5.76 5.41
C PHE A 8 19.67 5.91 5.20
N MET A 9 18.98 6.64 6.09
CA MET A 9 17.54 6.89 5.95
C MET A 9 17.20 7.71 4.71
N ILE A 10 17.98 8.76 4.41
CA ILE A 10 17.78 9.55 3.18
C ILE A 10 17.99 8.67 1.94
N CYS A 11 19.04 7.85 1.90
CA CYS A 11 19.26 6.93 0.78
C CYS A 11 18.12 5.91 0.63
N ALA A 12 17.61 5.36 1.73
CA ALA A 12 16.48 4.44 1.71
C ALA A 12 15.19 5.12 1.21
N GLU A 13 14.96 6.37 1.60
CA GLU A 13 13.80 7.17 1.17
C GLU A 13 13.87 7.52 -0.32
N VAL A 14 15.04 7.90 -0.83
CA VAL A 14 15.26 8.10 -2.27
C VAL A 14 15.01 6.80 -3.04
N LEU A 15 15.56 5.67 -2.57
CA LEU A 15 15.34 4.36 -3.20
C LEU A 15 13.86 4.00 -3.22
N TYR A 16 13.15 4.24 -2.11
CA TYR A 16 11.71 4.04 -2.00
C TYR A 16 10.93 4.82 -3.09
N PHE A 17 11.22 6.11 -3.26
CA PHE A 17 10.58 6.91 -4.31
C PHE A 17 10.93 6.41 -5.71
N VAL A 18 12.18 6.05 -5.98
CA VAL A 18 12.60 5.48 -7.27
C VAL A 18 11.83 4.18 -7.58
N LEU A 19 11.63 3.31 -6.60
CA LEU A 19 10.84 2.08 -6.76
C LEU A 19 9.37 2.40 -7.07
N ILE A 20 8.76 3.34 -6.34
CA ILE A 20 7.39 3.80 -6.59
C ILE A 20 7.23 4.34 -8.01
N PHE A 21 8.12 5.23 -8.44
CA PHE A 21 8.09 5.78 -9.80
C PHE A 21 8.30 4.69 -10.87
N THR A 22 9.16 3.72 -10.60
CA THR A 22 9.40 2.59 -11.51
C THR A 22 8.14 1.72 -11.65
N PHE A 23 7.48 1.38 -10.54
CA PHE A 23 6.23 0.63 -10.56
C PHE A 23 5.08 1.39 -11.21
N LEU A 24 5.04 2.72 -11.02
CA LEU A 24 4.08 3.59 -11.70
C LEU A 24 4.30 3.59 -13.22
N LYS A 25 5.55 3.74 -13.66
CA LYS A 25 5.93 3.72 -15.09
C LYS A 25 5.63 2.38 -15.75
N LYS A 26 5.80 1.28 -15.01
CA LYS A 26 5.49 -0.08 -15.50
C LYS A 26 3.98 -0.40 -15.52
N LYS A 27 3.11 0.51 -15.07
CA LYS A 27 1.64 0.30 -14.93
C LYS A 27 1.27 -0.97 -14.13
N THR A 28 2.20 -1.53 -13.36
CA THR A 28 1.99 -2.75 -12.58
C THR A 28 1.16 -2.49 -11.33
N LEU A 29 1.12 -1.25 -10.85
CA LEU A 29 0.23 -0.81 -9.78
C LEU A 29 -0.87 0.08 -10.38
N SER A 30 -2.12 -0.17 -9.96
CA SER A 30 -3.21 0.76 -10.28
C SER A 30 -2.95 2.11 -9.60
N LEU A 31 -3.26 3.20 -10.30
CA LEU A 31 -3.04 4.58 -9.84
C LEU A 31 -3.65 4.84 -8.45
N LYS A 32 -4.76 4.17 -8.15
CA LYS A 32 -5.44 4.21 -6.85
C LYS A 32 -4.56 3.73 -5.70
N TYR A 33 -3.72 2.72 -5.93
CA TYR A 33 -2.86 2.15 -4.89
C TYR A 33 -1.58 2.95 -4.72
N THR A 34 -1.02 3.43 -5.83
CA THR A 34 0.18 4.27 -5.80
C THR A 34 -0.07 5.58 -5.09
N PHE A 35 -1.31 6.10 -5.08
CA PHE A 35 -1.65 7.32 -4.36
C PHE A 35 -1.41 7.22 -2.84
N LEU A 36 -1.78 6.09 -2.22
CA LEU A 36 -1.58 5.87 -0.78
C LEU A 36 -0.07 5.80 -0.44
N TRP A 37 0.70 5.11 -1.27
CA TRP A 37 2.16 5.03 -1.11
C TRP A 37 2.83 6.39 -1.34
N LEU A 38 2.47 7.12 -2.40
CA LEU A 38 2.99 8.47 -2.64
C LEU A 38 2.66 9.41 -1.48
N PHE A 39 1.44 9.36 -0.95
CA PHE A 39 1.05 10.15 0.20
C PHE A 39 1.90 9.83 1.43
N ALA A 40 2.08 8.54 1.76
CA ALA A 40 2.93 8.12 2.88
C ALA A 40 4.38 8.59 2.69
N GLY A 41 4.94 8.44 1.49
CA GLY A 41 6.27 8.94 1.15
C GLY A 41 6.41 10.45 1.29
N ILE A 42 5.41 11.22 0.83
CA ILE A 42 5.42 12.69 0.95
C ILE A 42 5.40 13.11 2.42
N VAL A 43 4.57 12.46 3.25
CA VAL A 43 4.52 12.74 4.70
C VAL A 43 5.87 12.46 5.36
N MET A 44 6.50 11.33 5.01
CA MET A 44 7.83 10.98 5.49
C MET A 44 8.87 12.03 5.06
N LEU A 45 8.85 12.45 3.80
CA LEU A 45 9.79 13.43 3.26
C LEU A 45 9.66 14.78 3.97
N ILE A 46 8.43 15.22 4.24
CA ILE A 46 8.16 16.45 5.01
C ILE A 46 8.76 16.34 6.40
N PHE A 47 8.63 15.20 7.08
CA PHE A 47 9.20 15.01 8.41
C PHE A 47 10.73 14.87 8.41
N THR A 48 11.31 14.32 7.34
CA THR A 48 12.76 14.27 7.13
C THR A 48 13.35 15.67 6.91
N ILE A 49 12.70 16.52 6.10
CA ILE A 49 13.18 17.89 5.80
C ILE A 49 12.88 18.86 6.95
N PHE A 50 11.71 18.75 7.58
CA PHE A 50 11.24 19.62 8.66
C PHE A 50 11.08 18.83 9.99
N PRO A 51 12.18 18.42 10.62
CA PRO A 51 12.15 17.59 11.82
C PRO A 51 11.45 18.27 13.02
N MET A 52 11.37 19.61 13.03
CA MET A 52 10.70 20.35 14.12
C MET A 52 9.19 20.04 14.20
N LEU A 53 8.52 19.89 13.05
CA LEU A 53 7.10 19.49 13.01
C LEU A 53 6.90 18.10 13.62
N PHE A 54 7.82 17.20 13.25
CA PHE A 54 7.79 15.82 13.70
C PHE A 54 8.10 15.67 15.19
N VAL A 55 9.10 16.41 15.69
CA VAL A 55 9.45 16.42 17.12
C VAL A 55 8.28 16.88 17.99
N ASN A 56 7.51 17.88 17.56
CA ASN A 56 6.33 18.33 18.30
C ASN A 56 5.25 17.24 18.38
N LEU A 57 5.04 16.51 17.28
CA LEU A 57 4.09 15.40 17.19
C LEU A 57 4.50 14.23 18.08
N ILE A 58 5.76 13.83 18.03
CA ILE A 58 6.33 12.75 18.85
C ILE A 58 6.27 13.11 20.35
N LYS A 59 6.60 14.36 20.71
CA LYS A 59 6.52 14.84 22.10
C LYS A 59 5.10 14.76 22.64
N LEU A 60 4.10 15.07 21.82
CA LEU A 60 2.69 14.90 22.19
C LEU A 60 2.33 13.43 22.44
N CYS A 61 2.88 12.51 21.64
CA CYS A 61 2.74 11.07 21.84
C CYS A 61 3.59 10.51 23.01
N GLY A 62 4.40 11.33 23.69
CA GLY A 62 5.24 10.89 24.82
C GLY A 62 6.48 10.09 24.41
N VAL A 63 6.88 10.13 23.13
CA VAL A 63 8.06 9.39 22.65
C VAL A 63 9.32 10.26 22.80
N THR A 64 10.35 9.73 23.47
CA THR A 64 11.55 10.52 23.79
C THR A 64 12.58 10.56 22.64
N SER A 65 12.56 9.57 21.76
CA SER A 65 13.53 9.42 20.67
C SER A 65 12.90 9.65 19.31
N ILE A 66 13.48 10.59 18.54
CA ILE A 66 13.08 10.90 17.15
C ILE A 66 13.10 9.64 16.28
N MET A 67 14.12 8.78 16.46
CA MET A 67 14.24 7.50 15.76
C MET A 67 13.05 6.60 16.03
N ASN A 68 12.68 6.42 17.30
CA ASN A 68 11.61 5.52 17.68
C ASN A 68 10.26 6.01 17.17
N GLY A 69 10.05 7.33 17.18
CA GLY A 69 8.84 7.92 16.60
C GLY A 69 8.77 7.72 15.09
N LEU A 70 9.91 7.78 14.38
CA LEU A 70 9.96 7.57 12.92
C LEU A 70 9.67 6.12 12.56
N PHE A 71 10.23 5.17 13.32
CA PHE A 71 9.88 3.75 13.19
C PHE A 71 8.41 3.49 13.50
N ALA A 72 7.87 4.06 14.58
CA ALA A 72 6.46 3.89 14.94
C ALA A 72 5.53 4.41 13.83
N LEU A 73 5.88 5.56 13.23
CA LEU A 73 5.14 6.12 12.11
C LEU A 73 5.22 5.24 10.85
N CYS A 74 6.40 4.71 10.52
CA CYS A 74 6.57 3.75 9.42
C CYS A 74 5.69 2.51 9.64
N ILE A 75 5.72 1.92 10.84
CA ILE A 75 4.92 0.74 11.17
C ILE A 75 3.43 1.06 11.05
N PHE A 76 3.00 2.22 11.54
CA PHE A 76 1.61 2.67 11.42
C PHE A 76 1.16 2.79 9.96
N PHE A 77 1.97 3.42 9.10
CA PHE A 77 1.68 3.49 7.66
C PHE A 77 1.65 2.10 7.00
N ILE A 78 2.58 1.21 7.36
CA ILE A 78 2.59 -0.18 6.87
C ILE A 78 1.29 -0.88 7.24
N ILE A 79 0.81 -0.75 8.48
CA ILE A 79 -0.46 -1.35 8.91
C ILE A 79 -1.64 -0.81 8.08
N ILE A 80 -1.70 0.51 7.83
CA ILE A 80 -2.74 1.11 6.98
C ILE A 80 -2.70 0.53 5.56
N ILE A 81 -1.50 0.41 4.98
CA ILE A 81 -1.31 -0.15 3.65
C ILE A 81 -1.77 -1.61 3.62
N LEU A 82 -1.37 -2.41 4.62
CA LEU A 82 -1.79 -3.80 4.75
C LEU A 82 -3.32 -3.92 4.85
N MET A 83 -3.97 -3.12 5.68
CA MET A 83 -5.43 -3.08 5.78
C MET A 83 -6.08 -2.73 4.44
N SER A 84 -5.55 -1.75 3.72
CA SER A 84 -6.03 -1.40 2.38
C SER A 84 -5.89 -2.58 1.41
N LEU A 85 -4.73 -3.25 1.39
CA LEU A 85 -4.49 -4.43 0.56
C LEU A 85 -5.43 -5.58 0.91
N THR A 86 -5.64 -5.87 2.19
CA THR A 86 -6.58 -6.89 2.65
C THR A 86 -8.01 -6.58 2.17
N SER A 87 -8.45 -5.32 2.26
CA SER A 87 -9.77 -4.92 1.75
C SER A 87 -9.91 -5.12 0.24
N ILE A 88 -8.86 -4.84 -0.52
CA ILE A 88 -8.84 -5.05 -1.97
C ILE A 88 -8.94 -6.54 -2.30
N VAL A 89 -8.12 -7.37 -1.65
CA VAL A 89 -8.11 -8.83 -1.85
C VAL A 89 -9.49 -9.40 -1.50
N SER A 90 -10.09 -8.99 -0.38
CA SER A 90 -11.43 -9.41 0.01
C SER A 90 -12.47 -9.10 -1.08
N LYS A 91 -12.48 -7.88 -1.63
CA LYS A 91 -13.39 -7.50 -2.73
C LYS A 91 -13.12 -8.28 -4.02
N GLN A 92 -11.86 -8.60 -4.30
CA GLN A 92 -11.48 -9.41 -5.45
C GLN A 92 -11.99 -10.85 -5.29
N THR A 93 -11.88 -11.43 -4.10
CA THR A 93 -12.42 -12.76 -3.78
C THR A 93 -13.93 -12.84 -4.03
N ASP A 94 -14.70 -11.83 -3.59
CA ASP A 94 -16.15 -11.79 -3.83
C ASP A 94 -16.51 -11.70 -5.32
N ARG A 95 -15.75 -10.92 -6.10
CA ARG A 95 -15.92 -10.82 -7.56
C ARG A 95 -15.60 -12.12 -8.26
N ILE A 96 -14.50 -12.77 -7.89
CA ILE A 96 -14.11 -14.08 -8.44
C ILE A 96 -15.21 -15.09 -8.13
N ARG A 97 -15.73 -15.12 -6.90
CA ARG A 97 -16.84 -16.01 -6.52
C ARG A 97 -18.07 -15.79 -7.40
N THR A 98 -18.44 -14.53 -7.64
CA THR A 98 -19.58 -14.17 -8.49
C THR A 98 -19.36 -14.63 -9.93
N LEU A 99 -18.19 -14.36 -10.51
CA LEU A 99 -17.84 -14.80 -11.87
C LEU A 99 -17.85 -16.33 -12.00
N THR A 100 -17.35 -17.05 -10.99
CA THR A 100 -17.40 -18.52 -10.97
C THR A 100 -18.84 -19.03 -10.95
N GLN A 101 -19.74 -18.38 -10.20
CA GLN A 101 -21.16 -18.73 -10.17
C GLN A 101 -21.86 -18.45 -11.51
N GLU A 102 -21.61 -17.30 -12.12
CA GLU A 102 -22.12 -16.97 -13.45
C GLU A 102 -21.64 -17.98 -14.49
N ASN A 103 -20.37 -18.37 -14.44
CA ASN A 103 -19.81 -19.37 -15.35
C ASN A 103 -20.47 -20.74 -15.19
N ALA A 104 -20.73 -21.17 -13.95
CA ALA A 104 -21.42 -22.43 -13.68
C ALA A 104 -22.88 -22.44 -14.20
N ILE A 105 -23.58 -21.30 -14.12
CA ILE A 105 -24.92 -21.15 -14.68
C ILE A 105 -24.89 -21.21 -16.21
N LEU A 106 -23.90 -20.57 -16.84
CA LEU A 106 -23.71 -20.61 -18.30
C LEU A 106 -23.38 -22.02 -18.78
N GLU A 107 -22.47 -22.73 -18.10
CA GLU A 107 -22.11 -24.12 -18.40
C GLU A 107 -23.33 -25.05 -18.32
N LYS A 108 -24.16 -24.89 -17.28
CA LYS A 108 -25.40 -25.65 -17.15
C LYS A 108 -26.36 -25.40 -18.31
N ARG A 109 -26.56 -24.14 -18.70
CA ARG A 109 -27.46 -23.79 -19.82
C ARG A 109 -26.94 -24.32 -21.15
N LEU A 110 -25.63 -24.33 -21.35
CA LEU A 110 -25.02 -24.90 -22.56
C LEU A 110 -25.30 -26.41 -22.64
N ARG A 111 -25.09 -27.14 -21.55
CA ARG A 111 -25.41 -28.58 -21.50
C ARG A 111 -26.89 -28.87 -21.75
N GLU A 112 -27.79 -28.09 -21.16
CA GLU A 112 -29.25 -28.26 -21.40
C GLU A 112 -29.67 -27.97 -22.84
N LEU A 113 -28.91 -27.16 -23.58
CA LEU A 113 -29.12 -26.93 -25.02
C LEU A 113 -28.55 -28.07 -25.85
N GLU A 114 -27.34 -28.53 -25.54
CA GLU A 114 -26.70 -29.68 -26.21
C GLU A 114 -27.54 -30.96 -26.08
N GLU A 115 -28.15 -31.21 -24.91
CA GLU A 115 -29.04 -32.37 -24.67
C GLU A 115 -30.40 -32.27 -25.39
N LYS A 116 -30.81 -31.10 -25.88
CA LYS A 116 -32.07 -30.92 -26.64
C LYS A 116 -31.90 -31.08 -28.14
N ASP A 117 -30.68 -30.92 -28.63
CA ASP A 117 -30.33 -31.05 -30.04
C ASP A 117 -29.95 -32.51 -30.43
N GLU A 118 -29.83 -33.42 -29.44
CA GLU A 118 -29.77 -34.88 -29.60
C GLU A 118 -31.17 -35.54 -29.51
#